data_AF-A0A2U2RYF1-F1
#
_entry.id   AF-A0A2U2RYF1-F1
#
_cell.length_a   1.000
_cell.length_b   1.000
_cell.length_c   1.000
_cell.angle_alpha   90.00
_cell.angle_beta   90.00
_cell.angle_gamma   90.00
#
_symmetry.space_group_name_H-M   'P 1'
#
loop_
_entity.id
_entity.type
_entity.pdbx_description
1 polymer ?
#
loop_
_entity_poly.entity_id
_entity_poly.type
_entity_poly.pdbx_seq_one_letter_code
_entity_poly.pdbx_strand_id
1 'polypeptide(L)'
;MINNKVLQLLLFSITSTLFVVAQDETLIEGNYNDPSLVTQTAFVEELLYVAGYVPEKIEIYQSLPNYSHVFRVKLDSVTGGFVFVRWDKQKKQHYVANKMIDPGVYYNLKSAQEIMRKQTQNASFSVEDGALQASDQQKIGDEDLDELRQQYDKREKEKQDAINAVEQKNRQKEQRKIERKSEKKN
;
A
#
# COMPACT_ATOMS: atom_id res chain seq x y z
N MET A 1 -4.66 54.76 -46.24
CA MET A 1 -3.37 54.04 -46.35
C MET A 1 -3.07 53.44 -44.99
N ILE A 2 -3.28 52.13 -44.79
CA ILE A 2 -2.99 51.47 -43.52
C ILE A 2 -1.45 51.32 -43.43
N ASN A 3 -0.87 51.78 -42.34
CA ASN A 3 0.58 51.80 -42.15
C ASN A 3 1.11 50.37 -41.94
N ASN A 4 2.08 49.94 -42.75
CA ASN A 4 2.59 48.55 -42.75
C ASN A 4 3.12 48.11 -41.37
N LYS A 5 3.57 49.05 -40.54
CA LYS A 5 4.00 48.76 -39.16
C LYS A 5 2.84 48.43 -38.22
N VAL A 6 1.67 49.04 -38.42
CA VAL A 6 0.44 48.76 -37.64
C VAL A 6 -0.15 47.42 -38.06
N LEU A 7 -0.06 47.08 -39.36
CA LEU A 7 -0.48 45.78 -39.87
C LEU A 7 0.41 44.65 -39.33
N GLN A 8 1.73 44.86 -39.26
CA GLN A 8 2.66 43.88 -38.65
C GLN A 8 2.43 43.71 -37.14
N LEU A 9 2.15 44.80 -36.41
CA LEU A 9 1.87 44.71 -34.96
C LEU A 9 0.56 43.95 -34.68
N LEU A 10 -0.48 44.18 -35.51
CA LEU A 10 -1.74 43.44 -35.45
C LEU A 10 -1.55 41.95 -35.79
N LEU A 11 -0.79 41.62 -36.83
CA LEU A 11 -0.46 40.23 -37.16
C LEU A 11 0.33 39.53 -36.04
N PHE A 12 1.26 40.23 -35.39
CA PHE A 12 2.05 39.68 -34.28
C PHE A 12 1.22 39.48 -32.99
N SER A 13 0.23 40.35 -32.75
CA SER A 13 -0.76 40.14 -31.68
C SER A 13 -1.68 38.97 -31.97
N ILE A 14 -2.14 38.80 -33.22
CA ILE A 14 -3.01 37.68 -33.61
C ILE A 14 -2.27 36.34 -33.51
N THR A 15 -1.00 36.26 -33.90
CA THR A 15 -0.20 35.03 -33.73
C THR A 15 0.12 34.76 -32.26
N SER A 16 0.36 35.79 -31.44
CA SER A 16 0.60 35.61 -30.00
C SER A 16 -0.65 35.13 -29.26
N THR A 17 -1.86 35.54 -29.66
CA THR A 17 -3.11 34.98 -29.11
C THR A 17 -3.38 33.55 -29.56
N LEU A 18 -2.90 33.13 -30.74
CA LEU A 18 -3.08 31.77 -31.23
C LEU A 18 -2.16 30.74 -30.52
N PHE A 19 -1.01 31.16 -30.00
CA PHE A 19 -0.13 30.25 -29.23
C PHE A 19 -0.55 30.06 -27.77
N VAL A 20 -1.46 30.89 -27.24
CA VAL A 20 -1.98 30.73 -25.87
C VAL A 20 -3.21 29.81 -25.80
N VAL A 21 -3.82 29.44 -26.94
CA VAL A 21 -5.07 28.65 -27.00
C VAL A 21 -4.83 27.23 -27.57
N ALA A 22 -3.68 26.61 -27.26
CA ALA A 22 -3.41 25.23 -27.70
C ALA A 22 -2.78 24.36 -26.59
N GLN A 23 -3.02 24.70 -25.33
CA GLN A 23 -3.07 23.71 -24.25
C GLN A 23 -4.50 23.64 -23.76
N ASP A 24 -5.39 23.18 -24.64
CA ASP A 24 -6.66 22.61 -24.20
C ASP A 24 -6.30 21.23 -23.61
N GLU A 25 -5.69 21.24 -22.42
CA GLU A 25 -5.98 20.20 -21.44
C GLU A 25 -7.49 20.32 -21.25
N THR A 26 -8.24 19.53 -22.01
CA THR A 26 -9.66 19.31 -21.78
C THR A 26 -9.78 18.61 -20.43
N LEU A 27 -9.59 19.37 -19.35
CA LEU A 27 -10.17 19.10 -18.05
C LEU A 27 -11.66 19.11 -18.32
N ILE A 28 -12.22 17.94 -18.62
CA ILE A 28 -13.66 17.74 -18.56
C ILE A 28 -13.99 17.80 -17.08
N GLU A 29 -14.04 19.01 -16.54
CA GLU A 29 -14.45 19.27 -15.17
C GLU A 29 -15.98 19.07 -15.13
N GLY A 30 -16.40 17.92 -14.60
CA GLY A 30 -17.62 17.88 -13.80
C GLY A 30 -18.95 17.61 -14.50
N ASN A 31 -19.01 16.94 -15.65
CA ASN A 31 -20.30 16.39 -16.13
C ASN A 31 -20.20 14.92 -16.54
N TYR A 32 -20.36 14.04 -15.55
CA TYR A 32 -20.33 12.58 -15.71
C TYR A 32 -21.72 11.93 -15.74
N ASN A 33 -22.71 12.66 -16.26
CA ASN A 33 -24.13 12.35 -16.08
C ASN A 33 -24.72 11.47 -17.18
N ASP A 34 -23.89 10.90 -18.04
CA ASP A 34 -24.30 9.96 -19.07
C ASP A 34 -23.40 8.71 -19.08
N PRO A 35 -23.93 7.55 -19.51
CA PRO A 35 -23.20 6.29 -19.45
C PRO A 35 -22.24 6.06 -20.62
N SER A 36 -21.95 7.08 -21.44
CA SER A 36 -21.09 6.89 -22.60
C SER A 36 -19.67 6.51 -22.18
N LEU A 37 -18.99 5.82 -23.09
CA LEU A 37 -17.62 5.39 -22.87
C LEU A 37 -16.66 6.58 -22.68
N VAL A 38 -16.92 7.68 -23.38
CA VAL A 38 -16.13 8.93 -23.29
C VAL A 38 -16.21 9.46 -21.86
N THR A 39 -17.43 9.65 -21.37
CA THR A 39 -17.73 10.14 -20.03
C THR A 39 -17.18 9.22 -18.94
N GLN A 40 -17.28 7.90 -19.15
CA GLN A 40 -16.75 6.93 -18.21
C GLN A 40 -15.22 6.86 -18.19
N THR A 41 -14.57 7.13 -19.32
CA THR A 41 -13.10 7.19 -19.41
C THR A 41 -12.59 8.45 -18.71
N ALA A 42 -13.23 9.59 -18.96
CA ALA A 42 -12.94 10.85 -18.27
C ALA A 42 -13.11 10.72 -16.75
N PHE A 43 -14.12 9.98 -16.28
CA PHE A 43 -14.28 9.67 -14.85
C PHE A 43 -13.10 8.86 -14.27
N VAL A 44 -12.53 7.91 -15.01
CA VAL A 44 -11.36 7.14 -14.57
C VAL A 44 -10.11 8.00 -14.54
N GLU A 45 -9.92 8.85 -15.54
CA GLU A 45 -8.80 9.79 -15.62
C GLU A 45 -8.80 10.76 -14.44
N GLU A 46 -9.94 11.39 -14.17
CA GLU A 46 -10.10 12.30 -13.03
C GLU A 46 -9.90 11.57 -11.70
N LEU A 47 -10.45 10.36 -11.56
CA LEU A 47 -10.26 9.54 -10.35
C LEU A 47 -8.78 9.25 -10.07
N LEU A 48 -8.00 8.91 -11.10
CA LEU A 48 -6.57 8.64 -10.97
C LEU A 48 -5.80 9.93 -10.64
N TYR A 49 -6.14 11.03 -11.32
CA TYR A 49 -5.55 12.34 -11.07
C TYR A 49 -5.75 12.80 -9.62
N VAL A 50 -6.98 12.72 -9.11
CA VAL A 50 -7.31 13.06 -7.71
C VAL A 50 -6.60 12.16 -6.71
N ALA A 51 -6.38 10.88 -7.06
CA ALA A 51 -5.61 9.95 -6.25
C ALA A 51 -4.08 10.17 -6.32
N GLY A 52 -3.60 11.15 -7.10
CA GLY A 52 -2.19 11.47 -7.25
C GLY A 52 -1.43 10.55 -8.22
N TYR A 53 -2.16 9.80 -9.06
CA TYR A 53 -1.57 8.95 -10.09
C TYR A 53 -1.57 9.65 -11.44
N VAL A 54 -0.45 9.52 -12.17
CA VAL A 54 -0.33 9.95 -13.57
C VAL A 54 -0.12 8.67 -14.40
N PRO A 55 -1.17 8.13 -15.02
CA PRO A 55 -1.05 6.88 -15.77
C PRO A 55 -0.28 7.09 -17.08
N GLU A 56 0.63 6.17 -17.41
CA GLU A 56 1.26 6.10 -18.73
C GLU A 56 0.21 5.75 -19.80
N LYS A 57 -0.74 4.88 -19.46
CA LYS A 57 -1.79 4.45 -20.38
C LYS A 57 -3.05 3.98 -19.66
N ILE A 58 -4.21 4.32 -20.22
CA ILE A 58 -5.50 3.75 -19.83
C ILE A 58 -6.08 3.06 -21.08
N GLU A 59 -6.48 1.81 -20.94
CA GLU A 59 -7.07 1.02 -22.02
C GLU A 59 -8.34 0.33 -21.53
N ILE A 60 -9.31 0.15 -22.41
CA ILE A 60 -10.47 -0.69 -22.09
C ILE A 60 -10.04 -2.14 -22.27
N TYR A 61 -9.96 -2.87 -21.16
CA TYR A 61 -9.64 -4.30 -21.16
C TYR A 61 -10.86 -5.14 -21.53
N GLN A 62 -12.02 -4.78 -21.01
CA GLN A 62 -13.26 -5.51 -21.25
C GLN A 62 -14.47 -4.59 -21.16
N SER A 63 -15.37 -4.69 -22.14
CA SER A 63 -16.71 -4.11 -22.08
C SER A 63 -17.72 -5.17 -21.64
N LEU A 64 -18.59 -4.79 -20.70
CA LEU A 64 -19.66 -5.62 -20.16
C LEU A 64 -21.03 -4.98 -20.42
N PRO A 65 -22.12 -5.78 -20.40
CA PRO A 65 -23.48 -5.24 -20.49
C PRO A 65 -23.77 -4.19 -19.41
N ASN A 66 -24.79 -3.37 -19.62
CA ASN A 66 -25.21 -2.31 -18.70
C ASN A 66 -24.11 -1.27 -18.40
N TYR A 67 -23.43 -0.78 -19.45
CA TYR A 67 -22.49 0.35 -19.35
C TYR A 67 -21.40 0.13 -18.29
N SER A 68 -20.87 -1.09 -18.27
CA SER A 68 -19.90 -1.55 -17.28
C SER A 68 -18.60 -1.87 -18.02
N HIS A 69 -17.47 -1.33 -17.58
CA HIS A 69 -16.19 -1.47 -18.27
C HIS A 69 -15.04 -1.69 -17.30
N VAL A 70 -14.16 -2.63 -17.65
CA VAL A 70 -12.89 -2.85 -16.96
C VAL A 70 -11.82 -2.10 -17.71
N PHE A 71 -11.21 -1.13 -17.05
CA PHE A 71 -10.07 -0.36 -17.56
C PHE A 71 -8.78 -0.98 -17.05
N ARG A 72 -7.83 -1.23 -17.95
CA ARG A 72 -6.43 -1.53 -17.60
C ARG A 72 -5.69 -0.20 -17.53
N VAL A 73 -5.17 0.11 -16.35
CA VAL A 73 -4.38 1.30 -16.08
C VAL A 73 -2.93 0.85 -15.94
N LYS A 74 -2.04 1.46 -16.71
CA LYS A 74 -0.60 1.27 -16.62
C LYS A 74 0.00 2.54 -16.01
N LEU A 75 0.65 2.41 -14.86
CA LEU A 75 1.28 3.54 -14.16
C LEU A 75 2.74 3.69 -14.58
N ASP A 76 3.47 2.57 -14.67
CA ASP A 76 4.82 2.51 -15.22
C ASP A 76 5.03 1.19 -16.02
N SER A 77 6.27 0.90 -16.44
CA SER A 77 6.60 -0.29 -17.23
C SER A 77 6.31 -1.63 -16.54
N VAL A 78 6.14 -1.64 -15.22
CA VAL A 78 5.98 -2.83 -14.37
C VAL A 78 4.70 -2.79 -13.54
N THR A 79 4.21 -1.60 -13.16
CA THR A 79 3.08 -1.38 -12.26
C THR A 79 1.86 -0.84 -12.98
N GLY A 80 0.70 -1.31 -12.52
CA GLY A 80 -0.59 -0.98 -13.09
C GLY A 80 -1.70 -1.72 -12.35
N GLY A 81 -2.89 -1.72 -12.92
CA GLY A 81 -4.01 -2.44 -12.34
C GLY A 81 -5.26 -2.35 -13.19
N PHE A 82 -6.35 -2.91 -12.65
CA PHE A 82 -7.65 -2.89 -13.28
C PHE A 82 -8.66 -2.10 -12.46
N VAL A 83 -9.32 -1.14 -13.11
CA VAL A 83 -10.41 -0.34 -12.54
C VAL A 83 -11.72 -0.77 -13.18
N PHE A 84 -12.66 -1.31 -12.39
CA PHE A 84 -13.99 -1.65 -12.91
C PHE A 84 -14.95 -0.53 -12.61
N VAL A 85 -15.53 0.05 -13.66
CA VAL A 85 -16.49 1.14 -13.56
C VAL A 85 -17.85 0.69 -14.07
N ARG A 86 -18.89 1.11 -13.37
CA ARG A 86 -20.29 0.83 -13.72
C ARG A 86 -21.10 2.11 -13.72
N TRP A 87 -22.28 2.03 -14.32
CA TRP A 87 -23.27 3.11 -14.34
C TRP A 87 -24.41 2.84 -13.37
N ASP A 88 -24.68 3.79 -12.47
CA ASP A 88 -25.90 3.80 -11.67
C ASP A 88 -27.00 4.56 -12.42
N LYS A 89 -28.00 3.83 -12.92
CA LYS A 89 -29.13 4.40 -13.67
C LYS A 89 -30.03 5.30 -12.82
N GLN A 90 -30.12 5.05 -11.52
CA GLN A 90 -31.00 5.81 -10.62
C GLN A 90 -30.34 7.14 -10.24
N LYS A 91 -29.06 7.08 -9.87
CA LYS A 91 -28.28 8.25 -9.45
C LYS A 91 -27.67 9.02 -10.61
N LYS A 92 -27.70 8.46 -11.82
CA LYS A 92 -27.08 9.01 -13.03
C LYS A 92 -25.60 9.36 -12.82
N GLN A 93 -24.85 8.41 -12.29
CA GLN A 93 -23.41 8.61 -12.02
C GLN A 93 -22.60 7.34 -12.31
N HIS A 94 -21.34 7.53 -12.65
CA HIS A 94 -20.36 6.44 -12.64
C HIS A 94 -19.96 6.10 -11.21
N TYR A 95 -19.63 4.83 -10.98
CA TYR A 95 -19.02 4.41 -9.73
C TYR A 95 -18.02 3.29 -9.99
N VAL A 96 -16.95 3.28 -9.20
CA VAL A 96 -16.02 2.16 -9.19
C VAL A 96 -16.69 1.01 -8.47
N ALA A 97 -16.87 -0.09 -9.19
CA ALA A 97 -17.49 -1.30 -8.68
C ALA A 97 -16.48 -2.36 -8.25
N ASN A 98 -15.17 -2.12 -8.40
CA ASN A 98 -14.15 -3.12 -8.08
C ASN A 98 -13.44 -2.94 -6.74
N LYS A 99 -13.26 -4.10 -6.12
CA LYS A 99 -12.03 -4.56 -5.49
C LYS A 99 -10.91 -4.51 -6.55
N MET A 100 -10.00 -3.54 -6.50
CA MET A 100 -8.90 -3.41 -7.47
C MET A 100 -8.10 -4.72 -7.54
N ILE A 101 -7.94 -5.28 -8.75
CA ILE A 101 -7.14 -6.50 -8.97
C ILE A 101 -5.74 -6.07 -9.40
N ASP A 102 -4.91 -5.76 -8.41
CA ASP A 102 -3.54 -6.25 -8.39
C ASP A 102 -3.41 -7.02 -7.06
N PRO A 103 -3.12 -8.34 -7.07
CA PRO A 103 -2.89 -9.10 -5.84
C PRO A 103 -1.87 -8.44 -4.90
N GLY A 104 -0.81 -7.81 -5.43
CA GLY A 104 0.21 -7.14 -4.62
C GLY A 104 -0.30 -5.90 -3.88
N VAL A 105 -1.12 -5.09 -4.54
CA VAL A 105 -1.68 -3.85 -3.98
C VAL A 105 -2.87 -4.13 -3.06
N TYR A 106 -3.72 -5.10 -3.39
CA TYR A 106 -4.87 -5.48 -2.57
C TYR A 106 -4.46 -6.05 -1.20
N TYR A 107 -3.43 -6.91 -1.16
CA TYR A 107 -2.89 -7.40 0.11
C TYR A 107 -2.21 -6.27 0.90
N ASN A 108 -1.50 -5.36 0.24
CA ASN A 108 -0.86 -4.23 0.93
C ASN A 108 -1.87 -3.22 1.48
N LEU A 109 -2.96 -2.92 0.78
CA LEU A 109 -3.97 -1.96 1.25
C LEU A 109 -4.94 -2.54 2.27
N LYS A 110 -5.34 -3.81 2.14
CA LYS A 110 -6.14 -4.47 3.19
C LYS A 110 -5.31 -4.68 4.45
N SER A 111 -4.03 -5.03 4.31
CA SER A 111 -3.10 -5.11 5.43
C SER A 111 -2.78 -3.73 6.00
N ALA A 112 -2.61 -2.69 5.18
CA ALA A 112 -2.43 -1.32 5.65
C ALA A 112 -3.67 -0.78 6.37
N GLN A 113 -4.87 -1.07 5.88
CA GLN A 113 -6.14 -0.72 6.53
C GLN A 113 -6.31 -1.45 7.87
N GLU A 114 -5.93 -2.73 7.95
CA GLU A 114 -5.98 -3.50 9.19
C GLU A 114 -4.86 -3.14 10.17
N ILE A 115 -3.66 -2.79 9.68
CA ILE A 115 -2.56 -2.23 10.46
C ILE A 115 -2.96 -0.85 10.99
N MET A 116 -3.53 0.04 10.16
CA MET A 116 -4.04 1.35 10.58
C MET A 116 -5.17 1.21 11.59
N ARG A 117 -6.09 0.24 11.44
CA ARG A 117 -7.16 -0.02 12.41
C ARG A 117 -6.60 -0.45 13.77
N LYS A 118 -5.56 -1.28 13.78
CA LYS A 118 -4.90 -1.75 15.02
C LYS A 118 -3.97 -0.70 15.62
N GLN A 119 -3.29 0.10 14.79
CA GLN A 119 -2.49 1.25 15.19
C GLN A 119 -3.33 2.43 15.69
N THR A 120 -4.57 2.59 15.20
CA THR A 120 -5.50 3.63 15.67
C THR A 120 -6.14 3.24 17.01
N GLN A 121 -6.17 1.96 17.36
CA GLN A 121 -6.56 1.51 18.70
C GLN A 121 -5.38 1.48 19.68
N ASN A 122 -4.17 1.11 19.23
CA ASN A 122 -2.92 1.23 20.00
C ASN A 122 -1.84 1.90 19.14
N ALA A 123 -1.49 3.15 19.44
CA ALA A 123 -0.54 3.97 18.66
C ALA A 123 0.89 3.39 18.55
N SER A 124 1.20 2.40 19.38
CA SER A 124 2.47 1.66 19.41
C SER A 124 2.20 0.25 19.93
N PHE A 125 2.86 -0.75 19.33
CA PHE A 125 2.86 -2.10 19.89
C PHE A 125 4.02 -2.24 20.87
N SER A 126 3.75 -2.69 22.09
CA SER A 126 4.77 -3.04 23.07
C SER A 126 5.01 -4.55 23.11
N VAL A 127 6.03 -4.98 23.85
CA VAL A 127 6.31 -6.40 24.08
C VAL A 127 5.16 -7.09 24.85
N GLU A 128 4.31 -6.29 25.51
CA GLU A 128 3.14 -6.73 26.25
C GLU A 128 1.89 -6.94 25.38
N ASP A 129 1.89 -6.53 24.10
CA ASP A 129 0.74 -6.72 23.21
C ASP A 129 0.66 -8.12 22.59
N GLY A 130 -0.56 -8.60 22.38
CA GLY A 130 -0.84 -9.86 21.66
C GLY A 130 -0.57 -9.74 20.16
N ALA A 131 0.04 -10.77 19.57
CA ALA A 131 0.31 -10.80 18.13
C ALA A 131 -0.98 -10.76 17.29
N LEU A 132 -0.86 -10.23 16.06
CA LEU A 132 -1.97 -10.20 15.12
C LEU A 132 -2.39 -11.62 14.72
N GLN A 133 -3.57 -12.06 15.16
CA GLN A 133 -4.10 -13.38 14.82
C GLN A 133 -4.92 -13.35 13.53
N ALA A 134 -4.83 -14.44 12.75
CA ALA A 134 -5.60 -14.61 11.52
C ALA A 134 -7.08 -14.89 11.85
N SER A 135 -7.98 -14.59 10.92
CA SER A 135 -9.44 -14.64 11.17
C SER A 135 -10.00 -16.05 11.38
N ASP A 136 -9.28 -17.06 10.96
CA ASP A 136 -9.57 -18.49 11.08
C ASP A 136 -8.99 -19.12 12.35
N GLN A 137 -8.23 -18.36 13.15
CA GLN A 137 -7.65 -18.82 14.41
C GLN A 137 -8.59 -18.50 15.60
N GLN A 138 -8.62 -19.41 16.58
CA GLN A 138 -9.28 -19.15 17.86
C GLN A 138 -8.53 -18.01 18.57
N LYS A 139 -9.26 -16.94 18.90
CA LYS A 139 -8.68 -15.77 19.57
C LYS A 139 -8.14 -16.15 20.94
N ILE A 140 -6.85 -15.92 21.16
CA ILE A 140 -6.23 -15.98 22.49
C ILE A 140 -6.66 -14.75 23.30
N GLY A 141 -7.18 -14.96 24.51
CA GLY A 141 -7.54 -13.88 25.43
C GLY A 141 -6.33 -13.35 26.22
N ASP A 142 -6.49 -12.22 26.90
CA ASP A 142 -5.40 -11.56 27.63
C ASP A 142 -4.87 -12.43 28.79
N GLU A 143 -5.76 -13.11 29.52
CA GLU A 143 -5.37 -14.04 30.60
C GLU A 143 -4.58 -15.25 30.09
N ASP A 144 -5.00 -15.83 28.96
CA ASP A 144 -4.29 -16.96 28.33
C ASP A 144 -2.89 -16.53 27.84
N LEU A 145 -2.77 -15.30 27.33
CA LEU A 145 -1.52 -14.74 26.83
C LEU A 145 -0.49 -14.58 27.96
N ASP A 146 -0.93 -14.08 29.11
CA ASP A 146 -0.09 -13.90 30.30
C ASP A 146 0.38 -15.24 30.88
N GLU A 147 -0.49 -16.25 30.91
CA GLU A 147 -0.10 -17.59 31.33
C GLU A 147 0.98 -18.18 30.41
N LEU A 148 0.80 -18.06 29.09
CA LEU A 148 1.77 -18.53 28.09
C LEU A 148 3.13 -17.84 28.24
N ARG A 149 3.15 -16.53 28.55
CA ARG A 149 4.36 -15.76 28.83
C ARG A 149 5.09 -16.26 30.06
N GLN A 150 4.38 -16.43 31.16
CA GLN A 150 4.98 -16.95 32.40
C GLN A 150 5.58 -18.35 32.19
N GLN A 151 4.92 -19.20 31.42
CA GLN A 151 5.43 -20.52 31.07
C GLN A 151 6.66 -20.48 30.15
N TYR A 152 6.75 -19.49 29.26
CA TYR A 152 7.92 -19.28 28.41
C TYR A 152 9.12 -18.80 29.25
N ASP A 153 8.93 -17.77 30.06
CA ASP A 153 9.99 -17.20 30.90
C ASP A 153 10.55 -18.23 31.88
N LYS A 154 9.66 -19.06 32.46
CA LYS A 154 10.06 -20.18 33.31
C LYS A 154 10.96 -21.17 32.56
N ARG A 155 10.59 -21.54 31.32
CA ARG A 155 11.37 -22.48 30.50
C ARG A 155 12.72 -21.90 30.07
N GLU A 156 12.78 -20.63 29.70
CA GLU A 156 14.04 -19.98 29.33
C GLU A 156 14.98 -19.86 30.53
N LYS A 157 14.45 -19.56 31.72
CA LYS A 157 15.23 -19.58 32.96
C LYS A 157 15.77 -20.97 33.28
N GLU A 158 14.93 -22.00 33.19
CA GLU A 158 15.34 -23.39 33.40
C GLU A 158 16.45 -23.82 32.42
N LYS A 159 16.37 -23.43 31.15
CA LYS A 159 17.43 -23.68 30.16
C LYS A 159 18.73 -22.97 30.54
N GLN A 160 18.65 -21.69 30.90
CA GLN A 160 19.83 -20.91 31.25
C GLN A 160 20.52 -21.47 32.50
N ASP A 161 19.76 -21.87 33.51
CA ASP A 161 20.28 -22.49 34.72
C ASP A 161 20.96 -23.83 34.41
N ALA A 162 20.41 -24.62 33.49
CA ALA A 162 21.03 -25.87 33.03
C ALA A 162 22.36 -25.62 32.30
N ILE A 163 22.42 -24.62 31.41
CA ILE A 163 23.64 -24.24 30.69
C ILE A 163 24.71 -23.77 31.68
N ASN A 164 24.34 -22.87 32.60
CA ASN A 164 25.23 -22.34 33.62
C ASN A 164 25.82 -23.44 34.50
N ALA A 165 25.00 -24.43 34.90
CA ALA A 165 25.44 -25.56 35.69
C ALA A 165 26.46 -26.45 34.94
N VAL A 166 26.27 -26.64 33.63
CA VAL A 166 27.21 -27.38 32.78
C VAL A 166 28.53 -26.62 32.63
N GLU A 167 28.46 -25.32 32.36
CA GLU A 167 29.65 -24.47 32.23
C GLU A 167 30.46 -24.39 33.53
N GLN A 168 29.79 -24.25 34.68
CA GLN A 168 30.45 -24.27 35.99
C GLN A 168 31.14 -25.61 36.23
N LYS A 169 30.48 -26.73 35.92
CA LYS A 169 31.10 -28.06 35.99
C LYS A 169 32.33 -28.18 35.09
N ASN A 170 32.28 -27.63 33.88
CA ASN A 170 33.40 -27.67 32.94
C ASN A 170 34.57 -26.80 33.43
N ARG A 171 34.30 -25.58 33.89
CA ARG A 171 35.30 -24.68 34.48
C ARG A 171 35.98 -25.30 35.70
N GLN A 172 35.23 -25.93 36.61
CA GLN A 172 35.80 -26.64 37.75
C GLN A 172 36.67 -27.84 37.32
N LYS A 173 36.26 -28.59 36.29
CA LYS A 173 37.06 -29.69 35.74
C LYS A 173 38.36 -29.20 35.12
N GLU A 174 38.34 -28.06 34.42
CA GLU A 174 39.53 -27.45 33.82
C GLU A 174 40.50 -26.91 34.89
N GLN A 175 40.01 -26.19 35.89
CA GLN A 175 40.82 -25.72 37.02
C GLN A 175 41.51 -26.89 37.72
N ARG A 176 40.78 -27.95 38.07
CA ARG A 176 41.37 -29.17 38.67
C ARG A 176 42.40 -29.85 37.78
N LYS A 177 42.26 -29.78 36.45
CA LYS A 177 43.27 -30.31 35.51
C LYS A 177 44.53 -29.46 35.50
N ILE A 178 44.39 -28.14 35.59
CA ILE A 178 45.52 -27.19 35.63
C ILE A 178 46.28 -27.37 36.95
N GLU A 179 45.59 -27.39 38.09
CA GLU A 179 46.17 -27.60 39.43
C GLU A 179 46.97 -28.91 39.51
N ARG A 180 46.41 -30.02 39.03
CA ARG A 180 47.12 -31.32 38.97
C ARG A 180 48.36 -31.30 38.06
N LYS A 181 48.37 -30.46 37.02
CA LYS A 181 49.53 -30.33 36.12
C LYS A 181 50.62 -29.44 36.73
N SER A 182 50.26 -28.42 37.51
CA SER A 182 51.22 -27.60 38.25
C SER A 182 51.84 -28.37 39.42
N GLU A 183 51.08 -29.19 40.14
CA GLU A 183 51.59 -30.00 41.25
C GLU A 183 52.56 -31.09 40.81
N LYS A 184 52.45 -31.61 39.58
CA LYS A 184 53.38 -32.62 39.02
C LYS A 184 54.68 -32.03 38.47
N LYS A 185 54.81 -30.71 38.39
CA LYS A 185 55.99 -30.01 37.84
C LYS A 185 56.93 -29.45 38.92
N ASN A 186 56.49 -29.45 40.18
CA ASN A 186 57.33 -29.25 41.36
C ASN A 186 57.66 -30.62 41.97
#